data_AF-A0A945GC61-F1
#
_entry.id   AF-A0A945GC61-F1
#
_cell.length_a   1.000
_cell.length_b   1.000
_cell.length_c   1.000
_cell.angle_alpha   90.00
_cell.angle_beta   90.00
_cell.angle_gamma   90.00
#
_symmetry.space_group_name_H-M   'P 1'
#
loop_
_entity.id
_entity.type
_entity.pdbx_description
1 polymer ?
#
loop_
_entity_poly.entity_id
_entity_poly.type
_entity_poly.pdbx_seq_one_letter_code
_entity_poly.pdbx_strand_id
1 'polypeptide(L)'
;MKKNILKIFILFFLFSLISASQVSAETLSSRLSGKILLQVESHGESWYVNPVDKKRYYMGRPLDAFNLMRELGIGITDNDLSKIPVINDNSEEEKVDLNFAEKHKGKIFLQVEQNGEAWYINPDNSQRYFLGRPLDAFNLMRELGLGITNNDLNRIQSALSNSEFLFSEMESDIHDLINIERTKEGLESLLWNSEVAKVAREHSANLAEENKILTELGVICNYPMIHHEGYEFGLYQSERLNNRDVYYFGSSGENIALIPRIKKISYQSEAVYECSNKNLESTFKSKLNNSPEEGKENIIQEEIELRQNLLSQNPEVEIIETIFNTDNEVIDDAVVGWMNSPGHRKNILTADYNEAGIGIAEINNYFFITQVFIKKVDCGYLGGPCCKKNGYLPYCYVPMSCEENICKEKG
;
A
#
# COMPACT_ATOMS: atom_id res chain seq x y z
N MET A 1 -59.75 -31.83 76.10
CA MET A 1 -59.16 -33.18 76.31
C MET A 1 -58.61 -33.69 74.97
N LYS A 2 -57.29 -33.93 74.87
CA LYS A 2 -56.58 -34.71 73.82
C LYS A 2 -56.66 -34.11 72.39
N LYS A 3 -55.62 -34.05 71.54
CA LYS A 3 -54.28 -34.64 71.49
C LYS A 3 -53.52 -34.05 70.26
N ASN A 4 -52.18 -34.00 70.36
CA ASN A 4 -51.16 -34.13 69.28
C ASN A 4 -50.93 -32.92 68.33
N ILE A 5 -49.86 -32.12 68.45
CA ILE A 5 -48.44 -32.33 68.05
C ILE A 5 -48.28 -32.64 66.56
N LEU A 6 -47.76 -31.67 65.79
CA LEU A 6 -46.80 -31.97 64.72
C LEU A 6 -45.85 -30.78 64.44
N LYS A 7 -44.57 -31.13 64.36
CA LYS A 7 -43.37 -30.31 64.24
C LYS A 7 -43.35 -29.49 62.93
N ILE A 8 -43.04 -28.19 63.00
CA ILE A 8 -42.65 -27.40 61.82
C ILE A 8 -41.13 -27.32 61.78
N PHE A 9 -40.57 -27.86 60.70
CA PHE A 9 -39.16 -27.85 60.34
C PHE A 9 -38.68 -26.42 60.11
N ILE A 10 -37.56 -26.05 60.75
CA ILE A 10 -36.76 -24.89 60.37
C ILE A 10 -36.09 -25.22 59.03
N LEU A 11 -36.61 -24.66 57.94
CA LEU A 11 -35.97 -24.73 56.63
C LEU A 11 -34.81 -23.73 56.61
N PHE A 12 -33.58 -24.24 56.79
CA PHE A 12 -32.35 -23.50 56.51
C PHE A 12 -32.34 -23.15 55.01
N PHE A 13 -32.69 -21.91 54.66
CA PHE A 13 -32.46 -21.36 53.33
C PHE A 13 -30.96 -21.03 53.24
N LEU A 14 -30.15 -22.03 52.87
CA LEU A 14 -28.80 -21.81 52.37
C LEU A 14 -28.93 -21.01 51.06
N PHE A 15 -28.81 -19.69 51.16
CA PHE A 15 -28.63 -18.83 50.00
C PHE A 15 -27.25 -19.15 49.43
N SER A 16 -27.19 -20.15 48.56
CA SER A 16 -26.05 -20.41 47.69
C SER A 16 -25.86 -19.14 46.85
N LEU A 17 -24.83 -18.37 47.22
CA LEU A 17 -24.21 -17.37 46.34
C LEU A 17 -23.64 -18.12 45.15
N ILE A 18 -24.48 -18.37 44.15
CA ILE A 18 -24.04 -18.73 42.81
C ILE A 18 -23.41 -17.46 42.26
N SER A 19 -22.09 -17.37 42.36
CA SER A 19 -21.31 -16.39 41.60
C SER A 19 -21.55 -16.66 40.12
N ALA A 20 -22.46 -15.90 39.51
CA ALA A 20 -22.64 -15.91 38.07
C ALA A 20 -21.33 -15.43 37.44
N SER A 21 -20.57 -16.34 36.85
CA SER A 21 -19.42 -16.01 36.03
C SER A 21 -19.92 -15.15 34.87
N GLN A 22 -19.53 -13.88 34.82
CA GLN A 22 -19.73 -13.06 33.64
C GLN A 22 -18.89 -13.64 32.50
N VAL A 23 -19.52 -14.42 31.63
CA VAL A 23 -18.94 -14.78 30.34
C VAL A 23 -19.02 -13.52 29.48
N SER A 24 -17.90 -12.82 29.29
CA SER A 24 -17.86 -11.74 28.30
C SER A 24 -18.00 -12.36 26.90
N ALA A 25 -18.82 -11.75 26.06
CA ALA A 25 -18.92 -12.17 24.67
C ALA A 25 -17.57 -11.94 23.99
N GLU A 26 -17.05 -12.98 23.34
CA GLU A 26 -15.79 -12.91 22.59
C GLU A 26 -15.88 -11.86 21.47
N THR A 27 -14.85 -11.02 21.33
CA THR A 27 -14.82 -9.98 20.30
C THR A 27 -14.83 -10.60 18.90
N LEU A 28 -15.36 -9.88 17.91
CA LEU A 28 -15.35 -10.35 16.52
C LEU A 28 -13.92 -10.65 16.02
N SER A 29 -12.95 -9.80 16.39
CA SER A 29 -11.53 -10.01 16.08
C SER A 29 -10.94 -11.29 16.69
N SER A 30 -11.42 -11.70 17.88
CA SER A 30 -10.97 -12.95 18.51
C SER A 30 -11.57 -14.17 17.81
N ARG A 31 -12.87 -14.12 17.46
CA ARG A 31 -13.53 -15.19 16.69
C ARG A 31 -12.96 -15.38 15.28
N LEU A 32 -12.52 -14.29 14.66
CA LEU A 32 -11.93 -14.30 13.32
C LEU A 32 -10.39 -14.39 13.34
N SER A 33 -9.80 -14.56 14.52
CA SER A 33 -8.35 -14.64 14.71
C SER A 33 -7.71 -15.66 13.78
N GLY A 34 -6.76 -15.21 12.97
CA GLY A 34 -6.00 -16.05 12.05
C GLY A 34 -6.71 -16.40 10.75
N LYS A 35 -7.93 -15.91 10.55
CA LYS A 35 -8.67 -16.12 9.31
C LYS A 35 -8.27 -15.11 8.26
N ILE A 36 -8.34 -15.57 7.03
CA ILE A 36 -8.36 -14.74 5.84
C ILE A 36 -9.82 -14.40 5.56
N LEU A 37 -10.11 -13.12 5.35
CA LEU A 37 -11.45 -12.60 5.12
C LEU A 37 -11.54 -11.99 3.73
N LEU A 38 -12.66 -12.19 3.06
CA LEU A 38 -12.96 -11.59 1.76
C LEU A 38 -14.11 -10.63 1.91
N GLN A 39 -13.89 -9.37 1.55
CA GLN A 39 -14.91 -8.34 1.62
C GLN A 39 -15.90 -8.53 0.45
N VAL A 40 -17.09 -9.06 0.75
CA VAL A 40 -18.05 -9.48 -0.29
C VAL A 40 -18.97 -8.37 -0.79
N GLU A 41 -18.98 -7.23 -0.11
CA GLU A 41 -19.80 -6.06 -0.42
C GLU A 41 -19.01 -4.93 -1.10
N SER A 42 -17.80 -5.23 -1.60
CA SER A 42 -16.89 -4.30 -2.27
C SER A 42 -16.18 -5.01 -3.44
N HIS A 43 -14.94 -4.67 -3.75
CA HIS A 43 -14.18 -5.21 -4.88
C HIS A 43 -13.60 -6.62 -4.66
N GLY A 44 -13.91 -7.26 -3.53
CA GLY A 44 -13.43 -8.61 -3.21
C GLY A 44 -12.04 -8.60 -2.56
N GLU A 45 -11.73 -7.52 -1.86
CA GLU A 45 -10.53 -7.28 -1.09
C GLU A 45 -10.31 -8.39 -0.06
N SER A 46 -9.05 -8.81 0.11
CA SER A 46 -8.67 -9.83 1.07
C SER A 46 -8.04 -9.21 2.30
N TRP A 47 -8.26 -9.80 3.46
CA TRP A 47 -7.79 -9.31 4.76
C TRP A 47 -7.32 -10.45 5.63
N TYR A 48 -6.32 -10.23 6.46
CA TYR A 48 -5.86 -11.20 7.45
C TYR A 48 -6.02 -10.64 8.86
N VAL A 49 -6.70 -11.38 9.72
CA VAL A 49 -6.80 -11.02 11.14
C VAL A 49 -5.64 -11.67 11.87
N ASN A 50 -4.63 -10.90 12.25
CA ASN A 50 -3.44 -11.44 12.85
C ASN A 50 -3.74 -12.03 14.25
N PRO A 51 -3.41 -13.31 14.52
CA PRO A 51 -3.65 -13.94 15.81
C PRO A 51 -2.95 -13.28 16.99
N VAL A 52 -1.87 -12.55 16.75
CA VAL A 52 -1.01 -11.95 17.79
C VAL A 52 -1.63 -10.66 18.33
N ASP A 53 -1.95 -9.70 17.46
CA ASP A 53 -2.43 -8.37 17.85
C ASP A 53 -3.94 -8.17 17.66
N LYS A 54 -4.62 -9.15 17.06
CA LYS A 54 -6.06 -9.13 16.73
C LYS A 54 -6.47 -8.01 15.77
N LYS A 55 -5.53 -7.43 15.04
CA LYS A 55 -5.81 -6.43 14.01
C LYS A 55 -6.02 -7.08 12.65
N ARG A 56 -6.79 -6.41 11.80
CA ARG A 56 -6.91 -6.76 10.38
C ARG A 56 -5.79 -6.09 9.59
N TYR A 57 -5.21 -6.84 8.67
CA TYR A 57 -4.23 -6.39 7.71
C TYR A 57 -4.77 -6.58 6.31
N TYR A 58 -4.56 -5.59 5.45
CA TYR A 58 -4.99 -5.66 4.08
C TYR A 58 -4.09 -6.59 3.27
N MET A 59 -4.71 -7.41 2.42
CA MET A 59 -4.07 -8.41 1.56
C MET A 59 -4.68 -8.43 0.17
N GLY A 60 -5.31 -7.33 -0.27
CA GLY A 60 -5.98 -7.27 -1.56
C GLY A 60 -5.07 -7.48 -2.77
N ARG A 61 -3.73 -7.34 -2.62
CA ARG A 61 -2.75 -7.51 -3.70
C ARG A 61 -1.83 -8.73 -3.46
N PRO A 62 -1.48 -9.54 -4.49
CA PRO A 62 -0.66 -10.74 -4.32
C PRO A 62 0.71 -10.49 -3.67
N LEU A 63 1.42 -9.45 -4.10
CA LEU A 63 2.76 -9.14 -3.57
C LEU A 63 2.70 -8.58 -2.15
N ASP A 64 1.68 -7.79 -1.83
CA ASP A 64 1.48 -7.27 -0.47
C ASP A 64 1.09 -8.37 0.49
N ALA A 65 0.16 -9.23 0.09
CA ALA A 65 -0.19 -10.42 0.86
C ALA A 65 1.09 -11.22 1.14
N PHE A 66 1.90 -11.47 0.11
CA PHE A 66 3.17 -12.17 0.28
C PHE A 66 4.15 -11.45 1.23
N ASN A 67 4.39 -10.16 1.05
CA ASN A 67 5.32 -9.38 1.87
C ASN A 67 4.84 -9.28 3.32
N LEU A 68 3.56 -8.95 3.52
CA LEU A 68 2.92 -8.93 4.82
C LEU A 68 3.03 -10.29 5.51
N MET A 69 2.77 -11.38 4.79
CA MET A 69 2.84 -12.71 5.36
C MET A 69 4.26 -13.11 5.77
N ARG A 70 5.28 -12.62 5.06
CA ARG A 70 6.68 -12.78 5.48
C ARG A 70 7.02 -11.89 6.67
N GLU A 71 6.57 -10.64 6.69
CA GLU A 71 6.81 -9.72 7.80
C GLU A 71 6.19 -10.22 9.11
N LEU A 72 4.93 -10.69 9.05
CA LEU A 72 4.22 -11.25 10.20
C LEU A 72 4.64 -12.70 10.49
N GLY A 73 5.45 -13.30 9.61
CA GLY A 73 5.85 -14.69 9.65
C GLY A 73 6.78 -14.97 10.83
N ILE A 74 6.44 -15.98 11.62
CA ILE A 74 7.24 -16.42 12.76
C ILE A 74 8.25 -17.46 12.28
N GLY A 75 9.50 -17.42 12.75
CA GLY A 75 10.47 -18.46 12.41
C GLY A 75 10.06 -19.84 12.94
N ILE A 76 10.19 -20.89 12.13
CA ILE A 76 9.98 -22.30 12.53
C ILE A 76 11.10 -23.20 11.98
N THR A 77 11.48 -24.21 12.75
CA THR A 77 12.43 -25.26 12.33
C THR A 77 11.74 -26.31 11.47
N ASP A 78 12.48 -27.05 10.66
CA ASP A 78 11.97 -28.15 9.84
C ASP A 78 11.35 -29.25 10.72
N ASN A 79 11.98 -29.51 11.87
CA ASN A 79 11.51 -30.49 12.83
C ASN A 79 10.14 -30.09 13.40
N ASP A 80 9.94 -28.82 13.76
CA ASP A 80 8.65 -28.35 14.27
C ASP A 80 7.60 -28.18 13.18
N LEU A 81 8.01 -27.74 11.98
CA LEU A 81 7.11 -27.64 10.84
C LEU A 81 6.54 -29.01 10.49
N SER A 82 7.39 -30.05 10.48
CA SER A 82 7.00 -31.44 10.17
C SER A 82 5.88 -31.99 11.04
N LYS A 83 5.68 -31.41 12.25
CA LYS A 83 4.61 -31.80 13.17
C LYS A 83 3.22 -31.36 12.75
N ILE A 84 3.11 -30.43 11.81
CA ILE A 84 1.83 -29.88 11.35
C ILE A 84 1.39 -30.60 10.06
N PRO A 85 0.18 -31.17 9.96
CA PRO A 85 -0.22 -31.96 8.80
C PRO A 85 -0.31 -31.12 7.50
N VAL A 86 -0.03 -31.73 6.34
CA VAL A 86 -0.21 -31.13 5.00
C VAL A 86 -1.51 -31.64 4.37
N ILE A 87 -2.07 -30.88 3.41
CA ILE A 87 -3.23 -31.32 2.62
C ILE A 87 -2.94 -32.65 1.91
N ASN A 88 -3.90 -33.58 1.97
CA ASN A 88 -3.92 -34.85 1.25
C ASN A 88 -2.72 -35.77 1.53
N ASP A 89 -2.04 -35.57 2.66
CA ASP A 89 -0.98 -36.48 3.07
C ASP A 89 -1.59 -37.73 3.71
N ASN A 90 -1.64 -38.81 2.92
CA ASN A 90 -2.01 -40.15 3.39
C ASN A 90 -0.79 -40.93 3.91
N SER A 91 0.38 -40.29 4.03
CA SER A 91 1.54 -40.95 4.63
C SER A 91 1.31 -41.08 6.14
N GLU A 92 1.44 -42.31 6.65
CA GLU A 92 1.51 -42.61 8.08
C GLU A 92 2.85 -42.10 8.66
N GLU A 93 3.18 -40.82 8.46
CA GLU A 93 4.38 -40.25 9.07
C GLU A 93 4.15 -40.05 10.58
N GLU A 94 4.92 -40.81 11.38
CA GLU A 94 4.99 -40.83 12.86
C GLU A 94 5.23 -39.47 13.55
N LYS A 95 5.30 -38.35 12.80
CA LYS A 95 5.74 -37.04 13.31
C LYS A 95 4.63 -36.02 13.55
N VAL A 96 3.37 -36.29 13.16
CA VAL A 96 2.28 -35.32 13.33
C VAL A 96 1.91 -35.12 14.81
N ASP A 97 1.94 -33.88 15.28
CA ASP A 97 1.45 -33.46 16.60
C ASP A 97 0.26 -32.51 16.44
N LEU A 98 -0.95 -33.06 16.59
CA LEU A 98 -2.19 -32.30 16.45
C LEU A 98 -2.31 -31.19 17.49
N ASN A 99 -1.81 -31.38 18.73
CA ASN A 99 -1.85 -30.32 19.75
C ASN A 99 -0.94 -29.16 19.37
N PHE A 100 0.22 -29.47 18.78
CA PHE A 100 1.11 -28.46 18.24
C PHE A 100 0.45 -27.69 17.09
N ALA A 101 -0.19 -28.38 16.15
CA ALA A 101 -0.92 -27.73 15.05
C ALA A 101 -2.06 -26.82 15.54
N GLU A 102 -2.88 -27.31 16.48
CA GLU A 102 -3.97 -26.54 17.10
C GLU A 102 -3.49 -25.24 17.75
N LYS A 103 -2.37 -25.28 18.47
CA LYS A 103 -1.79 -24.11 19.14
C LYS A 103 -1.29 -23.03 18.16
N HIS A 104 -1.05 -23.40 16.91
CA HIS A 104 -0.48 -22.51 15.90
C HIS A 104 -1.45 -22.18 14.76
N LYS A 105 -2.73 -22.51 14.92
CA LYS A 105 -3.78 -22.12 13.99
C LYS A 105 -3.76 -20.64 13.63
N GLY A 106 -3.93 -20.40 12.35
CA GLY A 106 -4.01 -19.08 11.76
C GLY A 106 -2.70 -18.32 11.72
N LYS A 107 -1.59 -18.89 12.20
CA LYS A 107 -0.28 -18.27 12.11
C LYS A 107 0.34 -18.53 10.75
N ILE A 108 1.24 -17.63 10.38
CA ILE A 108 2.13 -17.79 9.24
C ILE A 108 3.52 -18.07 9.79
N PHE A 109 4.16 -19.09 9.25
CA PHE A 109 5.50 -19.49 9.61
C PHE A 109 6.46 -19.32 8.45
N LEU A 110 7.69 -18.91 8.78
CA LEU A 110 8.84 -18.89 7.89
C LEU A 110 9.80 -20.00 8.30
N GLN A 111 10.08 -20.91 7.38
CA GLN A 111 11.00 -22.00 7.59
C GLN A 111 12.44 -21.48 7.56
N VAL A 112 13.13 -21.50 8.70
CA VAL A 112 14.43 -20.80 8.86
C VAL A 112 15.65 -21.65 8.49
N GLU A 113 15.47 -22.95 8.31
CA GLU A 113 16.58 -23.90 8.08
C GLU A 113 16.77 -24.25 6.60
N GLN A 114 15.88 -23.78 5.72
CA GLN A 114 15.93 -23.98 4.27
C GLN A 114 15.78 -22.65 3.50
N ASN A 115 14.99 -22.63 2.42
CA ASN A 115 14.87 -21.50 1.50
C ASN A 115 14.00 -20.33 2.01
N GLY A 116 13.67 -20.27 3.31
CA GLY A 116 12.79 -19.24 3.85
C GLY A 116 11.33 -19.39 3.43
N GLU A 117 10.89 -20.63 3.18
CA GLU A 117 9.54 -20.96 2.71
C GLU A 117 8.46 -20.52 3.71
N ALA A 118 7.37 -19.95 3.20
CA ALA A 118 6.27 -19.45 4.00
C ALA A 118 5.08 -20.43 4.01
N TRP A 119 4.54 -20.66 5.21
CA TRP A 119 3.49 -21.65 5.46
C TRP A 119 2.36 -21.04 6.28
N TYR A 120 1.12 -21.17 5.82
CA TYR A 120 -0.08 -20.75 6.54
C TYR A 120 -0.75 -21.95 7.21
N ILE A 121 -1.04 -21.88 8.51
CA ILE A 121 -1.81 -22.92 9.19
C ILE A 121 -3.28 -22.53 9.19
N ASN A 122 -4.10 -23.25 8.45
CA ASN A 122 -5.51 -22.92 8.31
C ASN A 122 -6.26 -23.16 9.66
N PRO A 123 -6.96 -22.16 10.21
CA PRO A 123 -7.72 -22.28 11.45
C PRO A 123 -8.80 -23.37 11.44
N ASP A 124 -9.36 -23.68 10.27
CA ASP A 124 -10.52 -24.56 10.12
C ASP A 124 -10.15 -26.04 10.09
N ASN A 125 -8.94 -26.40 9.65
CA ASN A 125 -8.51 -27.79 9.50
C ASN A 125 -7.13 -28.12 10.10
N SER A 126 -6.43 -27.14 10.68
CA SER A 126 -5.13 -27.33 11.34
C SER A 126 -4.01 -27.80 10.41
N GLN A 127 -4.22 -27.73 9.10
CA GLN A 127 -3.23 -28.12 8.10
C GLN A 127 -2.37 -26.93 7.70
N ARG A 128 -1.10 -27.19 7.37
CA ARG A 128 -0.19 -26.21 6.78
C ARG A 128 -0.36 -26.17 5.26
N TYR A 129 -0.39 -24.96 4.74
CA TYR A 129 -0.49 -24.67 3.33
C TYR A 129 0.76 -23.93 2.89
N PHE A 130 1.40 -24.42 1.82
CA PHE A 130 2.54 -23.74 1.23
C PHE A 130 2.08 -22.48 0.52
N LEU A 131 2.66 -21.34 0.88
CA LEU A 131 2.31 -20.06 0.26
C LEU A 131 3.05 -19.83 -1.07
N GLY A 132 4.14 -20.56 -1.34
CA GLY A 132 4.79 -20.54 -2.65
C GLY A 132 5.16 -19.14 -3.15
N ARG A 133 4.84 -18.85 -4.42
CA ARG A 133 5.05 -17.53 -5.04
C ARG A 133 3.88 -16.60 -4.73
N PRO A 134 4.04 -15.27 -4.85
CA PRO A 134 2.98 -14.31 -4.52
C PRO A 134 1.61 -14.62 -5.12
N LEU A 135 1.55 -15.02 -6.40
CA LEU A 135 0.29 -15.36 -7.07
C LEU A 135 -0.33 -16.67 -6.54
N ASP A 136 0.49 -17.67 -6.23
CA ASP A 136 0.03 -18.94 -5.68
C ASP A 136 -0.54 -18.71 -4.25
N ALA A 137 0.18 -17.93 -3.45
CA ALA A 137 -0.23 -17.48 -2.13
C ALA A 137 -1.58 -16.77 -2.19
N PHE A 138 -1.72 -15.80 -3.09
CA PHE A 138 -2.93 -15.02 -3.25
C PHE A 138 -4.15 -15.86 -3.64
N ASN A 139 -3.99 -16.74 -4.64
CA ASN A 139 -5.06 -17.61 -5.09
C ASN A 139 -5.52 -18.54 -3.97
N LEU A 140 -4.56 -19.16 -3.27
CA LEU A 140 -4.84 -20.00 -2.12
C LEU A 140 -5.58 -19.22 -1.02
N MET A 141 -5.14 -18.01 -0.71
CA MET A 141 -5.78 -17.19 0.32
C MET A 141 -7.22 -16.82 -0.05
N ARG A 142 -7.50 -16.56 -1.32
CA ARG A 142 -8.88 -16.33 -1.79
C ARG A 142 -9.73 -17.58 -1.75
N GLU A 143 -9.15 -18.75 -2.03
CA GLU A 143 -9.85 -20.03 -1.90
C GLU A 143 -10.25 -20.31 -0.44
N LEU A 144 -9.34 -20.04 0.50
CA LEU A 144 -9.56 -20.24 1.93
C LEU A 144 -10.33 -19.10 2.61
N GLY A 145 -10.59 -18.01 1.89
CA GLY A 145 -11.09 -16.77 2.45
C GLY A 145 -12.55 -16.85 2.88
N LEU A 146 -12.84 -16.39 4.10
CA LEU A 146 -14.19 -16.30 4.63
C LEU A 146 -14.84 -14.97 4.23
N GLY A 147 -16.01 -15.01 3.58
CA GLY A 147 -16.76 -13.80 3.27
C GLY A 147 -17.12 -12.96 4.52
N ILE A 148 -16.94 -11.64 4.45
CA ILE A 148 -17.29 -10.69 5.51
C ILE A 148 -17.97 -9.44 4.94
N THR A 149 -18.93 -8.90 5.68
CA THR A 149 -19.62 -7.63 5.36
C THR A 149 -18.77 -6.42 5.75
N ASN A 150 -19.03 -5.27 5.14
CA ASN A 150 -18.32 -4.02 5.46
C ASN A 150 -18.55 -3.62 6.93
N ASN A 151 -19.78 -3.80 7.44
CA ASN A 151 -20.13 -3.49 8.82
C ASN A 151 -19.38 -4.37 9.83
N ASP A 152 -19.25 -5.67 9.56
CA ASP A 152 -18.50 -6.56 10.44
C ASP A 152 -17.00 -6.34 10.35
N LEU A 153 -16.48 -6.15 9.14
CA LEU A 153 -15.07 -5.85 8.94
C LEU A 153 -14.64 -4.61 9.73
N ASN A 154 -15.43 -3.53 9.70
CA ASN A 154 -15.17 -2.26 10.41
C ASN A 154 -15.16 -2.35 11.94
N ARG A 155 -15.63 -3.46 12.51
CA ARG A 155 -15.53 -3.73 13.96
C ARG A 155 -14.17 -4.32 14.35
N ILE A 156 -13.31 -4.64 13.37
CA ILE A 156 -11.95 -5.14 13.57
C ILE A 156 -10.98 -3.98 13.31
N GLN A 157 -10.12 -3.70 14.29
CA GLN A 157 -9.14 -2.61 14.19
C GLN A 157 -8.14 -2.89 13.06
N SER A 158 -7.91 -1.91 12.18
CA SER A 158 -6.88 -1.98 11.14
C SER A 158 -5.48 -1.84 11.73
N ALA A 159 -4.51 -2.56 11.16
CA ALA A 159 -3.10 -2.46 11.54
C ALA A 159 -2.38 -1.25 10.93
N LEU A 160 -2.83 -0.77 9.78
CA LEU A 160 -2.36 0.46 9.15
C LEU A 160 -3.09 1.67 9.73
N SER A 161 -2.42 2.83 9.74
CA SER A 161 -3.12 4.10 10.00
C SER A 161 -4.22 4.29 8.95
N ASN A 162 -5.35 4.91 9.31
CA ASN A 162 -6.48 5.06 8.37
C ASN A 162 -6.06 5.77 7.07
N SER A 163 -5.07 6.66 7.11
CA SER A 163 -4.56 7.37 5.93
C SER A 163 -3.64 6.51 5.05
N GLU A 164 -2.70 5.76 5.63
CA GLU A 164 -1.79 4.89 4.87
C GLU A 164 -2.54 3.72 4.21
N PHE A 165 -3.58 3.22 4.89
CA PHE A 165 -4.51 2.26 4.32
C PHE A 165 -5.30 2.84 3.13
N LEU A 166 -5.88 4.04 3.31
CA LEU A 166 -6.69 4.69 2.28
C LEU A 166 -5.88 4.96 1.01
N PHE A 167 -4.66 5.47 1.14
CA PHE A 167 -3.82 5.75 -0.01
C PHE A 167 -3.43 4.49 -0.77
N SER A 168 -3.23 3.36 -0.07
CA SER A 168 -2.95 2.08 -0.75
C SER A 168 -4.14 1.59 -1.58
N GLU A 169 -5.39 1.88 -1.22
CA GLU A 169 -6.57 1.57 -2.04
C GLU A 169 -6.60 2.47 -3.28
N MET A 170 -6.49 3.79 -3.08
CA MET A 170 -6.47 4.76 -4.19
C MET A 170 -5.36 4.48 -5.21
N GLU A 171 -4.16 4.13 -4.76
CA GLU A 171 -3.05 3.73 -5.64
C GLU A 171 -3.38 2.50 -6.49
N SER A 172 -4.09 1.53 -5.91
CA SER A 172 -4.54 0.32 -6.62
C SER A 172 -5.60 0.67 -7.65
N ASP A 173 -6.59 1.48 -7.29
CA ASP A 173 -7.68 1.88 -8.17
C ASP A 173 -7.17 2.69 -9.36
N ILE A 174 -6.24 3.63 -9.14
CA ILE A 174 -5.59 4.36 -10.22
C ILE A 174 -4.84 3.39 -11.14
N HIS A 175 -4.10 2.43 -10.58
CA HIS A 175 -3.36 1.44 -11.37
C HIS A 175 -4.28 0.58 -12.25
N ASP A 176 -5.42 0.15 -11.69
CA ASP A 176 -6.40 -0.67 -12.41
C ASP A 176 -7.10 0.12 -13.52
N LEU A 177 -7.48 1.38 -13.26
CA LEU A 177 -8.03 2.28 -14.27
C LEU A 177 -7.02 2.55 -15.40
N ILE A 178 -5.74 2.71 -15.09
CA ILE A 178 -4.69 2.86 -16.10
C ILE A 178 -4.55 1.60 -16.95
N ASN A 179 -4.63 0.41 -16.35
CA ASN A 179 -4.64 -0.85 -17.09
C ASN A 179 -5.90 -1.02 -17.95
N ILE A 180 -7.04 -0.51 -17.51
CA ILE A 180 -8.25 -0.42 -18.34
C ILE A 180 -7.98 0.45 -19.57
N GLU A 181 -7.35 1.61 -19.42
CA GLU A 181 -6.98 2.47 -20.57
C GLU A 181 -5.98 1.80 -21.51
N ARG A 182 -4.99 1.08 -20.97
CA ARG A 182 -4.01 0.32 -21.78
C ARG A 182 -4.66 -0.80 -22.57
N THR A 183 -5.53 -1.59 -21.94
CA THR A 183 -6.19 -2.72 -22.58
C THR A 183 -7.20 -2.30 -23.64
N LYS A 184 -7.85 -1.14 -23.49
CA LYS A 184 -8.67 -0.51 -24.55
C LYS A 184 -7.88 -0.26 -25.83
N GLU A 185 -6.59 0.04 -25.72
CA GLU A 185 -5.67 0.28 -26.84
C GLU A 185 -4.91 -1.01 -27.26
N GLY A 186 -5.28 -2.17 -26.72
CA GLY A 186 -4.69 -3.47 -27.07
C GLY A 186 -3.32 -3.73 -26.45
N LEU A 187 -2.93 -2.98 -25.42
CA LEU A 187 -1.67 -3.16 -24.71
C LEU A 187 -1.82 -4.14 -23.53
N GLU A 188 -0.71 -4.77 -23.15
CA GLU A 188 -0.65 -5.57 -21.93
C GLU A 188 -0.79 -4.70 -20.68
N SER A 189 -1.49 -5.24 -19.68
CA SER A 189 -1.57 -4.63 -18.35
C SER A 189 -0.19 -4.59 -17.70
N LEU A 190 0.11 -3.48 -17.05
CA LEU A 190 1.30 -3.32 -16.22
C LEU A 190 1.14 -4.17 -14.96
N LEU A 191 2.22 -4.84 -14.58
CA LEU A 191 2.32 -5.49 -13.28
C LEU A 191 2.62 -4.44 -12.22
N TRP A 192 1.96 -4.55 -11.07
CA TRP A 192 2.27 -3.71 -9.93
C TRP A 192 3.68 -4.03 -9.38
N ASN A 193 4.49 -2.99 -9.17
CA ASN A 193 5.80 -3.09 -8.52
C ASN A 193 5.82 -2.25 -7.24
N SER A 194 5.89 -2.94 -6.10
CA SER A 194 5.88 -2.29 -4.77
C SER A 194 7.15 -1.48 -4.46
N GLU A 195 8.31 -1.84 -5.02
CA GLU A 195 9.55 -1.05 -4.86
C GLU A 195 9.47 0.26 -5.64
N VAL A 196 8.91 0.21 -6.86
CA VAL A 196 8.62 1.40 -7.66
C VAL A 196 7.57 2.28 -6.97
N ALA A 197 6.52 1.69 -6.42
CA ALA A 197 5.49 2.41 -5.69
C ALA A 197 6.05 3.10 -4.45
N LYS A 198 6.96 2.45 -3.72
CA LYS A 198 7.66 3.06 -2.59
C LYS A 198 8.43 4.32 -3.01
N VAL A 199 9.21 4.24 -4.10
CA VAL A 199 9.90 5.41 -4.69
C VAL A 199 8.92 6.52 -5.05
N ALA A 200 7.78 6.18 -5.66
CA ALA A 200 6.74 7.13 -6.03
C ALA A 200 6.06 7.80 -4.80
N ARG A 201 5.84 7.05 -3.71
CA ARG A 201 5.27 7.58 -2.46
C ARG A 201 6.18 8.60 -1.82
N GLU A 202 7.47 8.30 -1.79
CA GLU A 202 8.46 9.20 -1.20
C GLU A 202 8.63 10.47 -2.03
N HIS A 203 8.57 10.38 -3.36
CA HIS A 203 8.55 11.58 -4.20
C HIS A 203 7.27 12.41 -3.96
N SER A 204 6.12 11.75 -3.85
CA SER A 204 4.85 12.44 -3.56
C SER A 204 4.86 13.11 -2.19
N ALA A 205 5.46 12.47 -1.17
CA ALA A 205 5.63 13.04 0.16
C ALA A 205 6.54 14.28 0.17
N ASN A 206 7.63 14.24 -0.62
CA ASN A 206 8.51 15.39 -0.81
C ASN A 206 7.75 16.57 -1.45
N LEU A 207 7.02 16.33 -2.54
CA LEU A 207 6.19 17.36 -3.19
C LEU A 207 5.12 17.91 -2.23
N ALA A 208 4.53 17.05 -1.39
CA ALA A 208 3.57 17.46 -0.38
C ALA A 208 4.22 18.38 0.67
N GLU A 209 5.37 18.01 1.26
CA GLU A 209 6.02 18.85 2.27
C GLU A 209 6.45 20.21 1.73
N GLU A 210 6.94 20.30 0.49
CA GLU A 210 7.23 21.58 -0.19
C GLU A 210 5.99 22.49 -0.28
N ASN A 211 4.81 21.89 -0.43
CA ASN A 211 3.54 22.60 -0.58
C ASN A 211 2.84 22.90 0.75
N LYS A 212 3.38 22.45 1.89
CA LYS A 212 2.77 22.62 3.20
C LYS A 212 2.39 24.05 3.55
N ILE A 213 3.25 25.01 3.19
CA ILE A 213 2.95 26.44 3.37
C ILE A 213 2.10 26.94 2.20
N LEU A 214 2.44 26.54 0.97
CA LEU A 214 1.80 27.04 -0.26
C LEU A 214 0.29 26.72 -0.39
N THR A 215 -0.17 25.78 0.42
CA THR A 215 -1.55 25.25 0.45
C THR A 215 -2.24 25.47 1.80
N GLU A 216 -1.68 26.30 2.67
CA GLU A 216 -2.24 26.55 4.00
C GLU A 216 -3.71 27.01 3.95
N LEU A 217 -4.51 26.56 4.91
CA LEU A 217 -5.94 26.87 4.99
C LEU A 217 -6.17 28.25 5.65
N GLY A 218 -7.31 28.88 5.35
CA GLY A 218 -7.72 30.14 5.98
C GLY A 218 -7.42 31.40 5.14
N VAL A 219 -6.90 31.23 3.94
CA VAL A 219 -6.71 32.29 2.95
C VAL A 219 -7.58 32.06 1.70
N ILE A 220 -7.79 33.11 0.92
CA ILE A 220 -8.60 33.05 -0.31
C ILE A 220 -7.87 32.31 -1.44
N CYS A 221 -6.55 32.52 -1.56
CA CYS A 221 -5.76 32.06 -2.69
C CYS A 221 -4.61 31.18 -2.24
N ASN A 222 -4.64 29.91 -2.66
CA ASN A 222 -3.52 29.00 -2.53
C ASN A 222 -2.67 29.04 -3.80
N TYR A 223 -1.37 28.75 -3.66
CA TYR A 223 -0.42 28.75 -4.77
C TYR A 223 0.31 27.41 -4.89
N PRO A 224 -0.39 26.26 -4.97
CA PRO A 224 0.24 24.95 -5.03
C PRO A 224 1.10 24.79 -6.29
N MET A 225 2.25 24.15 -6.17
CA MET A 225 3.17 23.89 -7.26
C MET A 225 3.46 22.40 -7.40
N ILE A 226 3.76 21.96 -8.61
CA ILE A 226 4.18 20.59 -8.89
C ILE A 226 5.26 20.55 -9.97
N HIS A 227 6.27 19.72 -9.75
CA HIS A 227 7.43 19.53 -10.62
C HIS A 227 7.94 18.08 -10.51
N HIS A 228 8.78 17.64 -11.45
CA HIS A 228 9.24 16.25 -11.53
C HIS A 228 10.53 16.00 -10.74
N GLU A 229 11.17 17.07 -10.30
CA GLU A 229 12.47 17.08 -9.64
C GLU A 229 12.36 16.63 -8.16
N GLY A 230 13.40 15.99 -7.62
CA GLY A 230 13.46 15.58 -6.21
C GLY A 230 14.77 16.00 -5.53
N TYR A 231 14.76 16.21 -4.21
CA TYR A 231 15.95 16.72 -3.52
C TYR A 231 16.55 15.76 -2.49
N GLU A 232 15.70 14.94 -1.86
CA GLU A 232 16.16 14.07 -0.77
C GLU A 232 16.94 12.85 -1.25
N PHE A 233 16.54 12.25 -2.38
CA PHE A 233 17.06 10.94 -2.80
C PHE A 233 17.20 10.77 -4.31
N GLY A 234 17.32 11.87 -5.07
CA GLY A 234 17.56 11.88 -6.50
C GLY A 234 16.77 12.97 -7.21
N LEU A 235 17.46 13.71 -8.10
CA LEU A 235 16.88 14.82 -8.84
C LEU A 235 15.94 14.32 -9.91
N TYR A 236 16.37 13.35 -10.69
CA TYR A 236 15.54 12.73 -11.71
C TYR A 236 14.92 11.44 -11.22
N GLN A 237 13.81 11.05 -11.84
CA GLN A 237 13.18 9.75 -11.61
C GLN A 237 14.18 8.59 -11.64
N SER A 238 15.08 8.57 -12.62
CA SER A 238 16.09 7.53 -12.77
C SER A 238 17.01 7.42 -11.56
N GLU A 239 17.40 8.55 -10.98
CA GLU A 239 18.23 8.60 -9.78
C GLU A 239 17.44 8.16 -8.56
N ARG A 240 16.18 8.62 -8.43
CA ARG A 240 15.28 8.19 -7.35
C ARG A 240 15.08 6.68 -7.32
N LEU A 241 14.95 6.05 -8.50
CA LEU A 241 14.86 4.60 -8.64
C LEU A 241 16.20 3.92 -8.29
N ASN A 242 17.31 4.37 -8.89
CA ASN A 242 18.62 3.76 -8.69
C ASN A 242 19.12 3.85 -7.24
N ASN A 243 18.87 4.98 -6.56
CA ASN A 243 19.24 5.18 -5.16
C ASN A 243 18.46 4.29 -4.18
N ARG A 244 17.45 3.58 -4.67
CA ARG A 244 16.65 2.57 -3.96
C ARG A 244 16.78 1.18 -4.55
N ASP A 245 17.86 0.94 -5.28
CA ASP A 245 18.20 -0.34 -5.90
C ASP A 245 17.11 -0.86 -6.86
N VAL A 246 16.33 0.05 -7.46
CA VAL A 246 15.31 -0.27 -8.47
C VAL A 246 15.90 -0.04 -9.87
N TYR A 247 16.26 -1.14 -10.55
CA TYR A 247 16.89 -1.09 -11.86
C TYR A 247 15.93 -1.46 -13.01
N TYR A 248 16.10 -0.79 -14.16
CA TYR A 248 15.23 -0.94 -15.33
C TYR A 248 16.01 -0.82 -16.65
N PHE A 249 15.43 -1.34 -17.74
CA PHE A 249 16.11 -1.50 -19.03
C PHE A 249 15.61 -0.47 -20.03
N GLY A 250 16.44 0.54 -20.32
CA GLY A 250 16.27 1.45 -21.46
C GLY A 250 15.06 2.39 -21.41
N SER A 251 14.03 2.10 -20.61
CA SER A 251 12.81 2.90 -20.54
C SER A 251 12.25 2.96 -19.12
N SER A 252 12.05 4.19 -18.64
CA SER A 252 11.18 4.54 -17.52
C SER A 252 10.32 5.73 -17.92
N GLY A 253 9.26 6.02 -17.17
CA GLY A 253 8.40 7.17 -17.41
C GLY A 253 7.72 7.61 -16.13
N GLU A 254 7.39 8.90 -16.03
CA GLU A 254 6.72 9.48 -14.85
C GLU A 254 5.49 10.28 -15.25
N ASN A 255 4.40 10.07 -14.53
CA ASN A 255 3.29 11.00 -14.49
C ASN A 255 3.13 11.51 -13.07
N ILE A 256 2.86 12.80 -12.92
CA ILE A 256 2.57 13.40 -11.61
C ILE A 256 1.26 14.18 -11.70
N ALA A 257 0.51 14.24 -10.60
CA ALA A 257 -0.72 15.00 -10.49
C ALA A 257 -0.80 15.72 -9.15
N LEU A 258 -1.33 16.93 -9.19
CA LEU A 258 -1.71 17.73 -8.03
C LEU A 258 -3.22 17.94 -8.09
N ILE A 259 -3.95 17.32 -7.17
CA ILE A 259 -5.42 17.32 -7.20
C ILE A 259 -5.94 17.89 -5.87
N PRO A 260 -6.67 19.02 -5.88
CA PRO A 260 -7.33 19.49 -4.68
C PRO A 260 -8.47 18.54 -4.29
N ARG A 261 -8.52 18.14 -3.02
CA ARG A 261 -9.70 17.48 -2.43
C ARG A 261 -10.85 18.47 -2.28
N ILE A 262 -10.56 19.75 -2.11
CA ILE A 262 -11.61 20.78 -2.00
C ILE A 262 -12.20 21.03 -3.39
N LYS A 263 -13.45 20.61 -3.57
CA LYS A 263 -14.25 20.88 -4.76
C LYS A 263 -14.72 22.32 -4.80
N LYS A 264 -15.10 22.86 -3.65
CA LYS A 264 -15.59 24.23 -3.51
C LYS A 264 -15.38 24.72 -2.09
N ILE A 265 -14.99 25.99 -1.96
CA ILE A 265 -14.94 26.71 -0.69
C ILE A 265 -15.80 27.96 -0.78
N SER A 266 -16.53 28.27 0.28
CA SER A 266 -17.31 29.49 0.45
C SER A 266 -16.77 30.23 1.67
N TYR A 267 -16.53 31.53 1.54
CA TYR A 267 -15.97 32.37 2.60
C TYR A 267 -16.70 33.71 2.69
N GLN A 268 -16.63 34.34 3.86
CA GLN A 268 -17.12 35.69 4.06
C GLN A 268 -15.99 36.69 3.77
N SER A 269 -16.26 37.68 2.91
CA SER A 269 -15.31 38.75 2.62
C SER A 269 -16.04 40.08 2.42
N GLU A 270 -15.42 41.17 2.86
CA GLU A 270 -15.90 42.54 2.64
C GLU A 270 -15.62 43.04 1.20
N ALA A 271 -14.68 42.41 0.49
CA ALA A 271 -14.29 42.77 -0.88
C ALA A 271 -14.03 41.53 -1.76
N VAL A 272 -14.17 41.68 -3.08
CA VAL A 272 -13.72 40.66 -4.03
C VAL A 272 -12.20 40.71 -4.10
N TYR A 273 -11.55 39.60 -3.79
CA TYR A 273 -10.10 39.45 -3.89
C TYR A 273 -9.76 38.60 -5.12
N GLU A 274 -8.89 39.08 -6.00
CA GLU A 274 -8.45 38.36 -7.21
C GLU A 274 -7.07 37.75 -6.98
N CYS A 275 -6.96 36.42 -7.10
CA CYS A 275 -5.70 35.72 -6.92
C CYS A 275 -4.68 36.09 -8.01
N SER A 276 -3.45 36.40 -7.60
CA SER A 276 -2.35 36.77 -8.51
C SER A 276 -1.66 35.53 -9.10
N ASN A 277 -2.41 34.69 -9.82
CA ASN A 277 -1.94 33.38 -10.31
C ASN A 277 -1.74 33.30 -11.83
N LYS A 278 -2.04 34.37 -12.59
CA LYS A 278 -1.91 34.36 -14.05
C LYS A 278 -0.47 34.06 -14.47
N ASN A 279 -0.29 32.98 -15.23
CA ASN A 279 0.97 32.51 -15.82
C ASN A 279 2.06 32.05 -14.84
N LEU A 280 1.79 31.97 -13.54
CA LEU A 280 2.79 31.56 -12.53
C LEU A 280 3.39 30.18 -12.88
N GLU A 281 2.51 29.20 -13.05
CA GLU A 281 2.88 27.83 -13.39
C GLU A 281 3.60 27.69 -14.74
N SER A 282 3.10 28.37 -15.79
CA SER A 282 3.72 28.31 -17.11
C SER A 282 5.10 28.96 -17.12
N THR A 283 5.30 30.03 -16.34
CA THR A 283 6.58 30.74 -16.22
C THR A 283 7.59 29.87 -15.47
N PHE A 284 7.16 29.29 -14.35
CA PHE A 284 7.96 28.35 -13.57
C PHE A 284 8.43 27.17 -14.42
N LYS A 285 7.49 26.45 -15.06
CA LYS A 285 7.83 25.30 -15.92
C LYS A 285 8.74 25.68 -17.08
N SER A 286 8.54 26.86 -17.68
CA SER A 286 9.42 27.36 -18.73
C SER A 286 10.83 27.64 -18.22
N LYS A 287 11.00 28.24 -17.05
CA LYS A 287 12.33 28.49 -16.46
C LYS A 287 13.02 27.16 -16.12
N LEU A 288 12.30 26.25 -15.48
CA LEU A 288 12.83 24.97 -15.02
C LEU A 288 13.31 24.10 -16.19
N ASN A 289 12.48 23.97 -17.23
CA ASN A 289 12.79 23.14 -18.41
C ASN A 289 13.96 23.68 -19.25
N ASN A 290 14.23 24.98 -19.19
CA ASN A 290 15.30 25.62 -19.99
C ASN A 290 16.61 25.78 -19.19
N SER A 291 16.67 25.31 -17.95
CA SER A 291 17.82 25.51 -17.07
C SER A 291 18.68 24.25 -16.95
N PRO A 292 20.01 24.42 -16.80
CA PRO A 292 20.88 23.30 -16.52
C PRO A 292 20.57 22.70 -15.14
N GLU A 293 20.96 21.45 -14.95
CA GLU A 293 20.73 20.67 -13.73
C GLU A 293 21.14 21.40 -12.45
N GLU A 294 22.36 21.94 -12.42
CA GLU A 294 22.93 22.70 -11.29
C GLU A 294 22.11 23.95 -10.91
N GLY A 295 21.25 24.45 -11.81
CA GLY A 295 20.42 25.63 -11.59
C GLY A 295 18.97 25.34 -11.20
N LYS A 296 18.50 24.08 -11.34
CA LYS A 296 17.09 23.74 -11.12
C LYS A 296 16.65 23.90 -9.67
N GLU A 297 17.52 23.53 -8.72
CA GLU A 297 17.25 23.68 -7.29
C GLU A 297 16.97 25.14 -6.92
N ASN A 298 17.83 26.06 -7.36
CA ASN A 298 17.66 27.49 -7.11
C ASN A 298 16.34 28.02 -7.70
N ILE A 299 15.96 27.59 -8.91
CA ILE A 299 14.70 28.01 -9.54
C ILE A 299 13.48 27.56 -8.75
N ILE A 300 13.52 26.34 -8.20
CA ILE A 300 12.42 25.81 -7.39
C ILE A 300 12.34 26.55 -6.06
N GLN A 301 13.47 26.82 -5.40
CA GLN A 301 13.49 27.61 -4.17
C GLN A 301 13.00 29.06 -4.41
N GLU A 302 13.45 29.72 -5.48
CA GLU A 302 12.97 31.05 -5.86
C GLU A 302 11.45 31.05 -6.13
N GLU A 303 10.91 30.00 -6.74
CA GLU A 303 9.47 29.86 -6.98
C GLU A 303 8.69 29.64 -5.68
N ILE A 304 9.23 28.83 -4.75
CA ILE A 304 8.66 28.65 -3.40
C ILE A 304 8.60 30.00 -2.68
N GLU A 305 9.69 30.75 -2.63
CA GLU A 305 9.76 32.06 -1.98
C GLU A 305 8.78 33.05 -2.61
N LEU A 306 8.68 33.07 -3.94
CA LEU A 306 7.71 33.89 -4.67
C LEU A 306 6.28 33.56 -4.23
N ARG A 307 5.92 32.27 -4.19
CA ARG A 307 4.58 31.80 -3.81
C ARG A 307 4.26 32.04 -2.34
N GLN A 308 5.23 31.89 -1.45
CA GLN A 308 5.10 32.23 -0.04
C GLN A 308 4.87 33.73 0.16
N ASN A 309 5.58 34.58 -0.58
CA ASN A 309 5.35 36.02 -0.53
C ASN A 309 3.94 36.39 -1.01
N LEU A 310 3.47 35.80 -2.11
CA LEU A 310 2.09 35.98 -2.58
C LEU A 310 1.06 35.51 -1.54
N LEU A 311 1.34 34.38 -0.87
CA LEU A 311 0.48 33.86 0.20
C LEU A 311 0.38 34.84 1.37
N SER A 312 1.50 35.42 1.79
CA SER A 312 1.59 36.36 2.93
C SER A 312 0.82 37.67 2.71
N GLN A 313 0.51 38.00 1.45
CA GLN A 313 -0.25 39.18 1.06
C GLN A 313 -1.75 38.91 0.97
N ASN A 314 -2.19 37.66 1.11
CA ASN A 314 -3.61 37.33 1.13
C ASN A 314 -4.27 37.81 2.43
N PRO A 315 -5.51 38.32 2.36
CA PRO A 315 -6.30 38.53 3.56
C PRO A 315 -6.69 37.19 4.17
N GLU A 316 -6.68 37.14 5.51
CA GLU A 316 -7.34 36.06 6.25
C GLU A 316 -8.86 36.15 6.06
N VAL A 317 -9.52 35.00 5.91
CA VAL A 317 -10.97 34.93 5.73
C VAL A 317 -11.62 33.90 6.63
N GLU A 318 -12.87 34.17 6.99
CA GLU A 318 -13.72 33.20 7.68
C GLU A 318 -14.35 32.26 6.64
N ILE A 319 -14.00 30.98 6.74
CA ILE A 319 -14.55 29.92 5.89
C ILE A 319 -15.95 29.55 6.39
N ILE A 320 -16.95 29.68 5.53
CA ILE A 320 -18.36 29.36 5.81
C ILE A 320 -18.61 27.87 5.56
N GLU A 321 -18.16 27.37 4.41
CA GLU A 321 -18.45 26.01 3.96
C GLU A 321 -17.32 25.50 3.06
N THR A 322 -16.97 24.23 3.23
CA THR A 322 -16.05 23.51 2.35
C THR A 322 -16.73 22.23 1.85
N ILE A 323 -16.78 22.07 0.53
CA ILE A 323 -17.27 20.87 -0.15
C ILE A 323 -16.05 20.10 -0.65
N PHE A 324 -15.96 18.84 -0.26
CA PHE A 324 -14.87 17.95 -0.63
C PHE A 324 -15.29 17.00 -1.77
N ASN A 325 -14.35 16.70 -2.64
CA ASN A 325 -14.39 15.54 -3.51
C ASN A 325 -14.24 14.26 -2.68
N THR A 326 -14.95 13.23 -3.09
CA THR A 326 -14.74 11.86 -2.64
C THR A 326 -13.41 11.33 -3.17
N ASP A 327 -12.90 10.25 -2.57
CA ASP A 327 -11.64 9.65 -3.00
C ASP A 327 -11.75 9.10 -4.45
N ASN A 328 -12.91 8.56 -4.83
CA ASN A 328 -13.21 8.15 -6.21
C ASN A 328 -13.17 9.33 -7.20
N GLU A 329 -13.70 10.49 -6.82
CA GLU A 329 -13.61 11.69 -7.67
C GLU A 329 -12.15 12.13 -7.85
N VAL A 330 -11.31 12.02 -6.81
CA VAL A 330 -9.88 12.33 -6.90
C VAL A 330 -9.14 11.34 -7.81
N ILE A 331 -9.44 10.05 -7.68
CA ILE A 331 -8.91 8.96 -8.52
C ILE A 331 -9.26 9.21 -9.99
N ASP A 332 -10.55 9.49 -10.28
CA ASP A 332 -11.04 9.76 -11.62
C ASP A 332 -10.38 11.01 -12.22
N ASP A 333 -10.31 12.10 -11.46
CA ASP A 333 -9.67 13.35 -11.88
C ASP A 333 -8.19 13.13 -12.25
N ALA A 334 -7.46 12.30 -11.50
CA ALA A 334 -6.07 11.97 -11.78
C ALA A 334 -5.93 11.20 -13.11
N VAL A 335 -6.69 10.12 -13.29
CA VAL A 335 -6.59 9.26 -14.49
C VAL A 335 -7.09 10.00 -15.73
N VAL A 336 -8.26 10.65 -15.65
CA VAL A 336 -8.83 11.43 -16.76
C VAL A 336 -7.92 12.61 -17.10
N GLY A 337 -7.37 13.29 -16.09
CA GLY A 337 -6.39 14.37 -16.28
C GLY A 337 -5.14 13.92 -17.02
N TRP A 338 -4.58 12.76 -16.66
CA TRP A 338 -3.44 12.18 -17.38
C TRP A 338 -3.80 11.76 -18.80
N MET A 339 -4.95 11.10 -19.02
CA MET A 339 -5.35 10.68 -20.36
C MET A 339 -5.67 11.86 -21.31
N ASN A 340 -6.12 13.00 -20.76
CA ASN A 340 -6.33 14.23 -21.53
C ASN A 340 -5.05 15.03 -21.79
N SER A 341 -3.93 14.70 -21.12
CA SER A 341 -2.63 15.31 -21.35
C SER A 341 -1.81 14.48 -22.35
N PRO A 342 -1.40 15.03 -23.51
CA PRO A 342 -0.64 14.27 -24.51
C PRO A 342 0.66 13.64 -23.97
N GLY A 343 1.36 14.35 -23.07
CA GLY A 343 2.59 13.85 -22.44
C GLY A 343 2.32 12.67 -21.51
N HIS A 344 1.34 12.80 -20.62
CA HIS A 344 1.02 11.74 -19.65
C HIS A 344 0.38 10.52 -20.32
N ARG A 345 -0.55 10.75 -21.27
CA ARG A 345 -1.16 9.70 -22.10
C ARG A 345 -0.10 8.90 -22.85
N LYS A 346 0.93 9.55 -23.38
CA LYS A 346 2.05 8.86 -24.06
C LYS A 346 2.75 7.87 -23.11
N ASN A 347 3.02 8.27 -21.86
CA ASN A 347 3.62 7.36 -20.88
C ASN A 347 2.71 6.15 -20.61
N ILE A 348 1.42 6.40 -20.36
CA ILE A 348 0.42 5.34 -20.10
C ILE A 348 0.34 4.33 -21.25
N LEU A 349 0.38 4.81 -22.50
CA LEU A 349 0.23 3.99 -23.71
C LEU A 349 1.57 3.53 -24.31
N THR A 350 2.68 3.67 -23.59
CA THR A 350 3.96 3.12 -24.04
C THR A 350 3.99 1.61 -23.80
N ALA A 351 4.13 0.85 -24.89
CA ALA A 351 4.08 -0.62 -24.87
C ALA A 351 5.31 -1.28 -24.23
N ASP A 352 6.44 -0.57 -24.14
CA ASP A 352 7.70 -1.16 -23.66
C ASP A 352 7.75 -1.33 -22.13
N TYR A 353 6.89 -0.61 -21.40
CA TYR A 353 6.74 -0.78 -19.95
C TYR A 353 5.97 -2.06 -19.63
N ASN A 354 6.46 -2.81 -18.63
CA ASN A 354 5.81 -4.02 -18.13
C ASN A 354 5.44 -3.94 -16.65
N GLU A 355 5.98 -2.96 -15.91
CA GLU A 355 5.64 -2.74 -14.50
C GLU A 355 5.41 -1.26 -14.20
N ALA A 356 4.60 -0.99 -13.18
CA ALA A 356 4.38 0.35 -12.66
C ALA A 356 4.14 0.35 -11.15
N GLY A 357 4.39 1.50 -10.54
CA GLY A 357 4.04 1.77 -9.15
C GLY A 357 3.44 3.16 -9.03
N ILE A 358 2.51 3.31 -8.09
CA ILE A 358 1.85 4.58 -7.79
C ILE A 358 2.10 4.91 -6.34
N GLY A 359 2.35 6.19 -6.08
CA GLY A 359 2.49 6.73 -4.74
C GLY A 359 1.61 7.94 -4.54
N ILE A 360 0.98 8.03 -3.38
CA ILE A 360 0.12 9.14 -3.00
C ILE A 360 0.59 9.75 -1.68
N ALA A 361 0.56 11.08 -1.62
CA ALA A 361 0.64 11.84 -0.38
C ALA A 361 -0.44 12.92 -0.35
N GLU A 362 -0.88 13.31 0.84
CA GLU A 362 -1.86 14.39 1.03
C GLU A 362 -1.32 15.42 2.01
N ILE A 363 -1.44 16.71 1.68
CA ILE A 363 -1.23 17.81 2.63
C ILE A 363 -2.26 18.90 2.40
N ASN A 364 -2.83 19.45 3.48
CA ASN A 364 -3.82 20.54 3.45
C ASN A 364 -4.94 20.35 2.41
N ASN A 365 -5.47 19.13 2.27
CA ASN A 365 -6.49 18.78 1.27
C ASN A 365 -6.02 18.85 -0.19
N TYR A 366 -4.73 18.68 -0.46
CA TYR A 366 -4.16 18.47 -1.80
C TYR A 366 -3.51 17.11 -1.88
N PHE A 367 -3.87 16.33 -2.89
CA PHE A 367 -3.26 15.06 -3.22
C PHE A 367 -2.13 15.27 -4.22
N PHE A 368 -0.99 14.65 -3.91
CA PHE A 368 0.19 14.55 -4.75
C PHE A 368 0.29 13.09 -5.16
N ILE A 369 0.16 12.83 -6.46
CA ILE A 369 0.08 11.47 -7.00
C ILE A 369 1.21 11.32 -8.01
N THR A 370 2.10 10.38 -7.76
CA THR A 370 3.19 10.02 -8.68
C THR A 370 2.94 8.62 -9.22
N GLN A 371 2.97 8.45 -10.54
CA GLN A 371 2.97 7.17 -11.22
C GLN A 371 4.31 6.99 -11.94
N VAL A 372 4.99 5.89 -11.65
CA VAL A 372 6.26 5.53 -12.28
C VAL A 372 6.08 4.25 -13.07
N PHE A 373 6.56 4.26 -14.31
CA PHE A 373 6.59 3.11 -15.21
C PHE A 373 8.03 2.66 -15.41
N ILE A 374 8.25 1.34 -15.46
CA ILE A 374 9.54 0.78 -15.81
C ILE A 374 9.40 -0.42 -16.74
N LYS A 375 10.49 -0.69 -17.46
CA LYS A 375 10.77 -2.03 -17.98
C LYS A 375 11.75 -2.73 -17.05
N LYS A 376 11.28 -3.60 -16.17
CA LYS A 376 12.14 -4.21 -15.13
C LYS A 376 13.30 -5.00 -15.72
N VAL A 377 14.46 -4.90 -15.08
CA VAL A 377 15.63 -5.72 -15.36
C VAL A 377 15.72 -6.84 -14.32
N ASP A 378 15.65 -8.10 -14.77
CA ASP A 378 15.77 -9.25 -13.86
C ASP A 378 17.23 -9.72 -13.65
N CYS A 379 18.17 -9.23 -14.47
CA CYS A 379 19.57 -9.65 -14.45
C CYS A 379 20.47 -8.63 -15.15
N GLY A 380 21.78 -8.70 -14.94
CA GLY A 380 22.75 -7.93 -15.72
C GLY A 380 23.02 -6.51 -15.23
N TYR A 381 22.43 -6.12 -14.09
CA TYR A 381 22.65 -4.84 -13.39
C TYR A 381 23.72 -4.97 -12.29
N LEU A 382 24.33 -3.88 -11.86
CA LEU A 382 25.44 -3.88 -10.89
C LEU A 382 25.03 -4.52 -9.57
N GLY A 383 25.83 -5.46 -9.07
CA GLY A 383 25.52 -6.26 -7.88
C GLY A 383 24.41 -7.31 -8.08
N GLY A 384 23.72 -7.30 -9.22
CA GLY A 384 22.68 -8.24 -9.59
C GLY A 384 23.19 -9.53 -10.21
N PRO A 385 22.31 -10.53 -10.40
CA PRO A 385 22.67 -11.79 -11.03
C PRO A 385 23.05 -11.57 -12.49
N CYS A 386 24.03 -12.31 -12.99
CA CYS A 386 24.34 -12.29 -14.42
C CYS A 386 23.17 -12.80 -15.26
N CYS A 387 22.94 -12.15 -16.40
CA CYS A 387 21.99 -12.63 -17.38
C CYS A 387 22.45 -13.93 -18.02
N LYS A 388 21.51 -14.84 -18.24
CA LYS A 388 21.75 -16.11 -18.92
C LYS A 388 20.85 -16.19 -20.14
N LYS A 389 21.46 -16.50 -21.29
CA LYS A 389 20.75 -16.76 -22.55
C LYS A 389 21.27 -18.07 -23.13
N ASN A 390 20.37 -18.94 -23.61
CA ASN A 390 20.77 -20.23 -24.16
C ASN A 390 21.79 -20.03 -25.31
N GLY A 391 22.92 -20.73 -25.23
CA GLY A 391 24.03 -20.59 -26.18
C GLY A 391 25.02 -19.43 -25.90
N TYR A 392 24.86 -18.69 -24.81
CA TYR A 392 25.77 -17.60 -24.41
C TYR A 392 26.33 -17.83 -23.01
N LEU A 393 27.55 -17.33 -22.77
CA LEU A 393 28.10 -17.25 -21.42
C LEU A 393 27.28 -16.24 -20.59
N PRO A 394 27.17 -16.43 -19.26
CA PRO A 394 26.57 -15.44 -18.38
C PRO A 394 27.20 -14.06 -18.60
N TYR A 395 26.35 -13.04 -18.72
CA TYR A 395 26.79 -11.71 -19.11
C TYR A 395 26.11 -10.62 -18.27
N CYS A 396 26.71 -9.44 -18.29
CA CYS A 396 26.20 -8.23 -17.66
C CYS A 396 26.11 -7.13 -18.70
N TYR A 397 25.30 -6.11 -18.44
CA TYR A 397 25.27 -4.96 -19.33
C TYR A 397 26.59 -4.19 -19.22
N VAL A 398 27.10 -3.73 -20.36
CA VAL A 398 28.36 -2.98 -20.43
C VAL A 398 28.23 -1.70 -19.59
N PRO A 399 29.25 -1.30 -18.79
CA PRO A 399 30.63 -1.78 -18.78
C PRO A 399 30.95 -2.97 -17.88
N MET A 400 29.98 -3.56 -17.19
CA MET A 400 30.21 -4.60 -16.18
C MET A 400 30.70 -5.95 -16.75
N SER A 401 31.31 -6.76 -15.88
CA SER A 401 31.64 -8.17 -16.11
C SER A 401 30.85 -9.10 -15.19
N CYS A 402 30.55 -10.30 -15.69
CA CYS A 402 29.99 -11.35 -14.86
C CYS A 402 31.12 -12.07 -14.09
N GLU A 403 31.12 -11.93 -12.78
CA GLU A 403 32.07 -12.56 -11.87
C GLU A 403 31.30 -13.33 -10.79
N GLU A 404 31.53 -14.64 -10.69
CA GLU A 404 30.85 -15.48 -9.68
C GLU A 404 29.31 -15.46 -9.78
N ASN A 405 28.77 -15.31 -10.99
CA ASN A 405 27.34 -15.10 -11.28
C ASN A 405 26.76 -13.76 -10.79
N ILE A 406 27.60 -12.80 -10.41
CA ILE A 406 27.22 -11.45 -10.03
C ILE A 406 27.85 -10.45 -11.00
N CYS A 407 27.11 -9.42 -11.38
CA CYS A 407 27.64 -8.34 -12.18
C CYS A 407 28.46 -7.37 -11.34
N LYS A 408 29.73 -7.21 -11.69
CA LYS A 408 30.66 -6.29 -11.03
C LYS A 408 31.20 -5.28 -12.03
N GLU A 409 31.64 -4.12 -11.56
CA GLU A 409 32.39 -3.19 -12.40
C GLU A 409 33.64 -3.88 -12.94
N LYS A 410 34.00 -3.61 -14.19
CA LYS A 410 35.28 -4.08 -14.72
C LYS A 410 36.40 -3.34 -13.99
N GLY A 411 37.19 -4.10 -13.23
CA GLY A 411 38.42 -3.62 -12.59
C GLY A 411 39.50 -3.19 -13.57
#